data_AF-A0A1E3B585-F1
#
_entry.id   AF-A0A1E3B585-F1
#
_cell.length_a   1.000
_cell.length_b   1.000
_cell.length_c   1.000
_cell.angle_alpha   90.00
_cell.angle_beta   90.00
_cell.angle_gamma   90.00
#
_symmetry.space_group_name_H-M   'P 1'
#
loop_
_entity.id
_entity.type
_entity.pdbx_description
1 polymer ?
#
loop_
_entity_poly.entity_id
_entity_poly.type
_entity_poly.pdbx_seq_one_letter_code
_entity_poly.pdbx_strand_id
1 'polypeptide(L)'
;MSLDGLNDSAGFVDDPSTQLYDERKLRVPYVKGSRFTAQQDISPPIKLNPSMGCTFEYYDDAETMKALHPIERCIQYPPLNGSYGSLSLELQVQETIRIGDCHHAQVVVVEVLTASCPLAERLSKGQCVVAKLYDPMYIDDDNFYINPFLVANKDYTNETAAYKALYDFQGSKIPQYYMHDRVLWEDKR
;
A
#
# COMPACT_ATOMS: atom_id res chain seq x y z
N MET A 1 -42.42 6.48 -42.82
CA MET A 1 -42.33 6.59 -41.35
C MET A 1 -41.05 5.88 -40.97
N SER A 2 -39.96 6.63 -40.86
CA SER A 2 -38.63 6.12 -40.57
C SER A 2 -38.43 6.04 -39.06
N LEU A 3 -37.78 4.96 -38.63
CA LEU A 3 -37.32 4.71 -37.27
C LEU A 3 -35.90 5.30 -37.13
N ASP A 4 -35.80 6.46 -36.49
CA ASP A 4 -34.59 6.96 -35.83
C ASP A 4 -34.93 6.94 -34.33
N GLY A 5 -34.18 6.35 -33.39
CA GLY A 5 -32.74 6.35 -33.22
C GLY A 5 -32.51 6.72 -31.74
N LEU A 6 -32.65 5.76 -30.82
CA LEU A 6 -32.33 5.93 -29.40
C LEU A 6 -31.01 5.20 -29.14
N ASN A 7 -29.92 5.94 -29.33
CA ASN A 7 -28.58 5.55 -28.93
C ASN A 7 -28.24 6.33 -27.65
N ASP A 8 -28.77 5.89 -26.51
CA ASP A 8 -28.34 6.39 -25.21
C ASP A 8 -27.06 5.65 -24.79
N SER A 9 -25.96 6.02 -25.43
CA SER A 9 -24.64 5.86 -24.84
C SER A 9 -24.51 6.92 -23.75
N ALA A 10 -25.03 6.63 -22.56
CA ALA A 10 -24.64 7.32 -21.35
C ALA A 10 -23.16 7.01 -21.11
N GLY A 11 -22.30 7.84 -21.69
CA GLY A 11 -20.89 7.90 -21.33
C GLY A 11 -20.83 8.22 -19.85
N PHE A 12 -20.38 7.25 -19.06
CA PHE A 12 -19.85 7.49 -17.73
C PHE A 12 -18.59 8.34 -17.92
N VAL A 13 -18.79 9.65 -17.97
CA VAL A 13 -17.71 10.61 -17.88
C VAL A 13 -17.33 10.59 -16.40
N ASP A 14 -16.24 9.90 -16.09
CA ASP A 14 -15.51 10.11 -14.83
C ASP A 14 -15.21 11.61 -14.75
N ASP A 15 -16.03 12.34 -14.02
CA ASP A 15 -15.75 13.72 -13.65
C ASP A 15 -14.66 13.68 -12.58
N PRO A 16 -13.42 14.13 -12.87
CA PRO A 16 -12.35 14.13 -11.89
C PRO A 16 -12.59 15.10 -10.73
N SER A 17 -13.68 15.87 -10.74
CA SER A 17 -14.04 16.82 -9.69
C SER A 17 -14.87 16.24 -8.52
N THR A 18 -15.26 14.96 -8.57
CA THR A 18 -16.03 14.30 -7.49
C THR A 18 -15.21 13.45 -6.52
N GLN A 19 -13.88 13.34 -6.68
CA GLN A 19 -13.04 12.76 -5.62
C GLN A 19 -12.93 13.76 -4.47
N LEU A 20 -13.74 13.55 -3.44
CA LEU A 20 -13.76 14.37 -2.23
C LEU A 20 -12.45 14.15 -1.46
N TYR A 21 -11.47 15.01 -1.70
CA TYR A 21 -10.22 15.03 -0.95
C TYR A 21 -10.54 15.20 0.55
N ASP A 22 -10.17 14.21 1.37
CA ASP A 22 -10.33 14.32 2.82
C ASP A 22 -9.22 15.21 3.39
N GLU A 23 -9.53 16.51 3.56
CA GLU A 23 -8.60 17.52 4.08
C GLU A 23 -8.05 17.20 5.49
N ARG A 24 -8.64 16.23 6.19
CA ARG A 24 -8.17 15.73 7.50
C ARG A 24 -6.99 14.78 7.37
N LYS A 25 -6.70 14.26 6.18
CA LYS A 25 -5.54 13.39 5.93
C LYS A 25 -4.25 14.16 6.15
N LEU A 26 -3.25 13.49 6.74
CA LEU A 26 -1.94 14.07 6.90
C LEU A 26 -1.26 14.25 5.53
N ARG A 27 -0.20 15.07 5.50
CA ARG A 27 0.65 15.14 4.32
C ARG A 27 1.40 13.84 4.15
N VAL A 28 1.50 13.38 2.90
CA VAL A 28 2.19 12.15 2.54
C VAL A 28 3.66 12.19 3.02
N PRO A 29 4.11 11.24 3.87
CA PRO A 29 5.44 11.30 4.48
C PRO A 29 6.56 10.80 3.54
N TYR A 30 6.21 10.18 2.42
CA TYR A 30 7.12 9.54 1.45
C TYR A 30 7.78 10.54 0.48
N VAL A 31 8.29 11.66 0.98
CA VAL A 31 8.94 12.71 0.20
C VAL A 31 10.46 12.55 0.19
N LYS A 32 11.13 13.12 -0.83
CA LYS A 32 12.59 13.11 -0.94
C LYS A 32 13.27 13.60 0.35
N GLY A 33 14.24 12.82 0.83
CA GLY A 33 14.98 13.07 2.07
C GLY A 33 14.35 12.45 3.33
N SER A 34 13.10 11.98 3.27
CA SER A 34 12.48 11.25 4.38
C SER A 34 13.21 9.93 4.64
N ARG A 35 13.31 9.56 5.91
CA ARG A 35 13.94 8.32 6.37
C ARG A 35 12.95 7.45 7.12
N PHE A 36 13.09 6.15 6.97
CA PHE A 36 12.30 5.18 7.69
C PHE A 36 13.04 3.85 7.80
N THR A 37 12.64 3.06 8.79
CA THR A 37 13.13 1.71 9.01
C THR A 37 12.07 0.73 8.59
N ALA A 38 12.46 -0.22 7.75
CA ALA A 38 11.64 -1.28 7.23
C ALA A 38 12.04 -2.57 7.97
N GLN A 39 11.15 -3.13 8.78
CA GLN A 39 11.41 -4.33 9.57
C GLN A 39 10.58 -5.50 9.05
N GLN A 40 11.23 -6.65 8.80
CA GLN A 40 10.56 -7.81 8.24
C GLN A 40 9.34 -8.21 9.05
N ASP A 41 8.26 -8.51 8.32
CA ASP A 41 7.03 -8.97 8.91
C ASP A 41 6.89 -10.50 8.76
N ILE A 42 6.78 -11.17 9.91
CA ILE A 42 6.49 -12.59 10.03
C ILE A 42 5.02 -12.73 10.43
N SER A 43 4.12 -12.22 9.59
CA SER A 43 2.70 -12.51 9.70
C SER A 43 2.42 -13.90 9.12
N PRO A 44 1.54 -14.71 9.76
CA PRO A 44 1.07 -15.93 9.14
C PRO A 44 0.40 -15.59 7.79
N PRO A 45 0.49 -16.47 6.78
CA PRO A 45 -0.19 -16.25 5.51
C PRO A 45 -1.68 -16.00 5.76
N ILE A 46 -2.24 -14.94 5.19
CA ILE A 46 -3.69 -14.74 5.22
C ILE A 46 -4.32 -15.97 4.54
N LYS A 47 -5.12 -16.72 5.28
CA LYS A 47 -6.00 -17.74 4.69
C LYS A 47 -7.15 -17.00 4.00
N LEU A 48 -6.93 -16.56 2.78
CA LEU A 48 -8.00 -16.02 1.95
C LEU A 48 -8.99 -17.16 1.69
N ASN A 49 -10.21 -17.00 2.16
CA ASN A 49 -11.25 -17.98 1.95
C ASN A 49 -11.71 -17.86 0.48
N PRO A 50 -11.57 -18.90 -0.38
CA PRO A 50 -11.79 -18.76 -1.82
C PRO A 50 -13.23 -18.39 -2.20
N SER A 51 -14.21 -18.66 -1.32
CA SER A 51 -15.63 -18.32 -1.53
C SER A 51 -15.97 -16.88 -1.18
N MET A 52 -15.00 -16.07 -0.73
CA MET A 52 -15.19 -14.73 -0.16
C MET A 52 -14.60 -13.66 -1.09
N GLY A 53 -14.77 -13.87 -2.40
CA GLY A 53 -14.43 -12.90 -3.43
C GLY A 53 -15.26 -11.63 -3.28
N CYS A 54 -14.60 -10.47 -3.37
CA CYS A 54 -15.17 -9.11 -3.39
C CYS A 54 -15.90 -8.62 -2.13
N THR A 55 -16.20 -9.46 -1.13
CA THR A 55 -17.00 -9.05 0.04
C THR A 55 -16.20 -8.42 1.18
N PHE A 56 -14.88 -8.59 1.22
CA PHE A 56 -14.00 -8.01 2.24
C PHE A 56 -13.76 -6.51 2.06
N GLU A 57 -14.14 -5.95 0.92
CA GLU A 57 -13.79 -4.57 0.60
C GLU A 57 -14.82 -3.61 1.15
N TYR A 58 -16.04 -4.01 1.50
CA TYR A 58 -17.06 -3.07 1.95
C TYR A 58 -16.98 -2.83 3.47
N TYR A 59 -17.21 -1.57 3.87
CA TYR A 59 -17.44 -1.28 5.28
C TYR A 59 -18.82 -1.79 5.69
N ASP A 60 -18.86 -2.60 6.76
CA ASP A 60 -20.13 -2.90 7.46
C ASP A 60 -20.71 -1.64 8.13
N ASP A 61 -19.88 -0.60 8.36
CA ASP A 61 -20.26 0.65 9.03
C ASP A 61 -19.52 1.88 8.46
N ALA A 62 -19.87 2.27 7.23
CA ALA A 62 -19.29 3.44 6.56
C ALA A 62 -19.50 4.76 7.33
N GLU A 63 -20.60 4.87 8.09
CA GLU A 63 -20.93 6.09 8.85
C GLU A 63 -19.99 6.28 10.04
N THR A 64 -19.65 5.21 10.77
CA THR A 64 -18.60 5.28 11.80
C THR A 64 -17.25 5.68 11.20
N MET A 65 -16.91 5.17 10.02
CA MET A 65 -15.63 5.47 9.37
C MET A 65 -15.54 6.92 8.87
N LYS A 66 -16.66 7.51 8.43
CA LYS A 66 -16.75 8.93 8.09
C LYS A 66 -16.55 9.82 9.32
N ALA A 67 -17.12 9.42 10.45
CA ALA A 67 -17.08 10.17 11.70
C ALA A 67 -15.67 10.24 12.33
N LEU A 68 -14.86 9.19 12.15
CA LEU A 68 -13.51 9.11 12.71
C LEU A 68 -12.50 9.94 11.91
N HIS A 69 -11.54 10.53 12.60
CA HIS A 69 -10.39 11.16 11.96
C HIS A 69 -9.51 10.08 11.29
N PRO A 70 -8.87 10.33 10.12
CA PRO A 70 -8.00 9.34 9.45
C PRO A 70 -6.97 8.66 10.36
N ILE A 71 -6.36 9.41 11.28
CA ILE A 71 -5.42 8.86 12.28
C ILE A 71 -6.11 7.90 13.26
N GLU A 72 -7.31 8.24 13.74
CA GLU A 72 -8.08 7.38 14.66
C GLU A 72 -8.46 6.07 13.97
N ARG A 73 -8.82 6.13 12.68
CA ARG A 73 -9.01 4.93 11.85
C ARG A 73 -7.76 4.04 11.87
N CYS A 74 -6.57 4.61 11.65
CA CYS A 74 -5.31 3.84 11.69
C CYS A 74 -4.99 3.21 13.05
N ILE A 75 -5.39 3.85 14.14
CA ILE A 75 -5.22 3.30 15.50
C ILE A 75 -6.20 2.14 15.74
N GLN A 76 -7.45 2.28 15.28
CA GLN A 76 -8.50 1.27 15.46
C GLN A 76 -8.29 0.04 14.58
N TYR A 77 -7.71 0.23 13.39
CA TYR A 77 -7.45 -0.82 12.40
C TYR A 77 -5.94 -0.99 12.17
N PRO A 78 -5.21 -1.56 13.15
CA PRO A 78 -3.78 -1.80 12.97
C PRO A 78 -3.55 -2.82 11.84
N PRO A 79 -2.34 -2.82 11.22
CA PRO A 79 -1.99 -3.85 10.24
C PRO A 79 -2.11 -5.24 10.88
N LEU A 80 -2.30 -6.28 10.04
CA LEU A 80 -2.56 -7.64 10.51
C LEU A 80 -1.65 -8.09 11.65
N ASN A 81 -2.16 -8.95 12.53
CA ASN A 81 -1.34 -9.48 13.62
C ASN A 81 -0.18 -10.32 13.05
N GLY A 82 1.04 -9.97 13.44
CA GLY A 82 2.26 -10.67 13.08
C GLY A 82 3.36 -10.41 14.10
N SER A 83 4.50 -11.06 13.92
CA SER A 83 5.71 -10.75 14.69
C SER A 83 6.75 -10.09 13.80
N TYR A 84 7.58 -9.24 14.40
CA TYR A 84 8.74 -8.69 13.71
C TYR A 84 9.82 -9.77 13.55
N GLY A 85 10.38 -9.84 12.35
CA GLY A 85 11.56 -10.64 12.04
C GLY A 85 12.87 -9.96 12.45
N SER A 86 13.97 -10.68 12.25
CA SER A 86 15.33 -10.20 12.52
C SER A 86 15.89 -9.34 11.39
N LEU A 87 15.23 -9.31 10.23
CA LEU A 87 15.65 -8.52 9.09
C LEU A 87 15.16 -7.07 9.22
N SER A 88 16.06 -6.11 8.98
CA SER A 88 15.74 -4.68 8.94
C SER A 88 16.56 -3.94 7.89
N LEU A 89 15.96 -2.90 7.32
CA LEU A 89 16.60 -1.93 6.43
C LEU A 89 16.35 -0.52 6.95
N GLU A 90 17.39 0.30 7.00
CA GLU A 90 17.26 1.75 7.12
C GLU A 90 17.31 2.35 5.72
N LEU A 91 16.28 3.14 5.39
CA LEU A 91 16.03 3.60 4.03
C LEU A 91 15.87 5.12 4.00
N GLN A 92 16.30 5.74 2.91
CA GLN A 92 16.04 7.16 2.63
C GLN A 92 15.41 7.34 1.27
N VAL A 93 14.31 8.08 1.19
CA VAL A 93 13.64 8.40 -0.08
C VAL A 93 14.53 9.32 -0.92
N GLN A 94 14.84 8.88 -2.14
CA GLN A 94 15.59 9.65 -3.12
C GLN A 94 14.69 10.30 -4.16
N GLU A 95 13.67 9.57 -4.63
CA GLU A 95 12.75 10.01 -5.67
C GLU A 95 11.36 9.43 -5.44
N THR A 96 10.34 10.13 -5.92
CA THR A 96 8.93 9.71 -5.85
C THR A 96 8.49 9.21 -7.22
N ILE A 97 8.02 7.96 -7.31
CA ILE A 97 7.46 7.41 -8.55
C ILE A 97 5.96 7.69 -8.59
N ARG A 98 5.26 7.33 -7.50
CA ARG A 98 3.82 7.53 -7.36
C ARG A 98 3.47 7.66 -5.89
N ILE A 99 3.09 8.85 -5.47
CA ILE A 99 2.66 9.14 -4.10
C ILE A 99 1.44 10.03 -4.14
N GLY A 100 0.64 10.05 -3.08
CA GLY A 100 -0.56 10.87 -3.01
C GLY A 100 -1.76 10.10 -2.50
N ASP A 101 -2.84 10.84 -2.28
CA ASP A 101 -4.16 10.27 -1.99
C ASP A 101 -4.72 9.52 -3.20
N CYS A 102 -5.74 8.69 -2.97
CA CYS A 102 -6.42 7.88 -3.98
C CYS A 102 -5.49 6.88 -4.70
N HIS A 103 -4.44 6.41 -4.01
CA HIS A 103 -3.50 5.42 -4.53
C HIS A 103 -3.44 4.20 -3.63
N HIS A 104 -3.69 3.01 -4.21
CA HIS A 104 -3.57 1.73 -3.49
C HIS A 104 -2.19 1.50 -2.84
N ALA A 105 -1.13 2.07 -3.41
CA ALA A 105 0.21 1.99 -2.86
C ALA A 105 1.05 3.21 -3.23
N GLN A 106 1.90 3.60 -2.29
CA GLN A 106 2.91 4.64 -2.41
C GLN A 106 4.21 4.01 -2.91
N VAL A 107 4.76 4.50 -4.02
CA VAL A 107 5.91 3.92 -4.70
C VAL A 107 7.01 4.97 -4.77
N VAL A 108 8.16 4.64 -4.19
CA VAL A 108 9.32 5.54 -4.10
C VAL A 108 10.62 4.80 -4.39
N VAL A 109 11.61 5.54 -4.89
CA VAL A 109 12.99 5.06 -4.95
C VAL A 109 13.66 5.42 -3.62
N VAL A 110 14.27 4.44 -2.98
CA VAL A 110 14.97 4.58 -1.71
C VAL A 110 16.42 4.14 -1.82
N GLU A 111 17.30 4.83 -1.11
CA GLU A 111 18.68 4.41 -0.89
C GLU A 111 18.77 3.59 0.39
N VAL A 112 19.49 2.47 0.32
CA VAL A 112 19.81 1.64 1.50
C VAL A 112 20.90 2.30 2.33
N LEU A 113 20.58 2.74 3.54
CA LEU A 113 21.54 3.30 4.49
C LEU A 113 22.26 2.20 5.28
N THR A 114 21.47 1.24 5.76
CA THR A 114 21.92 0.10 6.56
C THR A 114 21.03 -1.10 6.25
N ALA A 115 21.61 -2.30 6.23
CA ALA A 115 20.88 -3.55 6.09
C ALA A 115 21.38 -4.57 7.11
N SER A 116 20.47 -5.28 7.78
CA SER A 116 20.85 -6.38 8.68
C SER A 116 21.22 -7.64 7.88
N CYS A 117 21.98 -8.55 8.48
CA CYS A 117 22.29 -9.84 7.84
C CYS A 117 21.08 -10.79 7.86
N PRO A 118 20.85 -11.60 6.82
CA PRO A 118 21.62 -11.71 5.57
C PRO A 118 21.25 -10.73 4.45
N LEU A 119 20.36 -9.75 4.65
CA LEU A 119 20.00 -8.80 3.57
C LEU A 119 21.21 -8.02 3.05
N ALA A 120 22.17 -7.72 3.90
CA ALA A 120 23.43 -7.07 3.53
C ALA A 120 24.23 -7.82 2.45
N GLU A 121 24.02 -9.12 2.25
CA GLU A 121 24.66 -9.91 1.19
C GLU A 121 24.05 -9.61 -0.20
N ARG A 122 22.82 -9.08 -0.23
CA ARG A 122 22.04 -8.83 -1.45
C ARG A 122 21.76 -7.34 -1.69
N LEU A 123 21.86 -6.53 -0.64
CA LEU A 123 21.63 -5.09 -0.62
C LEU A 123 22.84 -4.38 -0.04
N SER A 124 23.54 -3.64 -0.90
CA SER A 124 24.69 -2.85 -0.48
C SER A 124 24.25 -1.46 0.02
N LYS A 125 24.97 -0.91 1.01
CA LYS A 125 24.81 0.49 1.39
C LYS A 125 25.03 1.40 0.18
N GLY A 126 24.15 2.40 0.01
CA GLY A 126 24.14 3.31 -1.13
C GLY A 126 23.41 2.77 -2.37
N GLN A 127 22.99 1.50 -2.37
CA GLN A 127 22.18 0.94 -3.45
C GLN A 127 20.78 1.55 -3.43
N CYS A 128 20.31 1.98 -4.60
CA CYS A 128 18.94 2.42 -4.79
C CYS A 128 18.03 1.24 -5.14
N VAL A 129 16.90 1.13 -4.45
CA VAL A 129 15.85 0.12 -4.70
C VAL A 129 14.48 0.79 -4.70
N VAL A 130 13.45 0.08 -5.17
CA VAL A 130 12.08 0.57 -5.13
C VAL A 130 11.39 0.04 -3.87
N ALA A 131 10.80 0.94 -3.09
CA ALA A 131 9.90 0.60 -2.01
C ALA A 131 8.45 0.85 -2.44
N LYS A 132 7.59 -0.15 -2.24
CA LYS A 132 6.15 -0.08 -2.48
C LYS A 132 5.44 -0.27 -1.15
N LEU A 133 4.71 0.75 -0.74
CA LEU A 133 4.20 0.91 0.62
C LEU A 133 2.68 0.97 0.56
N TYR A 134 2.03 0.07 1.28
CA TYR A 134 0.58 0.02 1.40
C TYR A 134 0.16 0.78 2.65
N ASP A 135 -0.14 2.06 2.49
CA ASP A 135 -0.56 2.95 3.58
C ASP A 135 -2.07 3.20 3.50
N PRO A 136 -2.89 2.58 4.38
CA PRO A 136 -4.34 2.73 4.38
C PRO A 136 -4.83 4.18 4.48
N MET A 137 -4.01 5.11 4.99
CA MET A 137 -4.40 6.52 5.09
C MET A 137 -4.59 7.19 3.72
N TYR A 138 -3.88 6.69 2.69
CA TYR A 138 -3.84 7.29 1.34
C TYR A 138 -4.44 6.39 0.25
N ILE A 139 -4.99 5.23 0.63
CA ILE A 139 -5.73 4.38 -0.27
C ILE A 139 -7.07 5.04 -0.60
N ASP A 140 -7.51 4.90 -1.85
CA ASP A 140 -8.84 5.32 -2.25
C ASP A 140 -9.88 4.45 -1.53
N ASP A 141 -10.64 5.06 -0.62
CA ASP A 141 -11.73 4.40 0.09
C ASP A 141 -13.05 4.49 -0.69
N ASP A 142 -13.01 4.99 -1.94
CA ASP A 142 -14.16 5.16 -2.85
C ASP A 142 -15.35 5.74 -2.09
N ASN A 143 -15.21 6.95 -1.54
CA ASN A 143 -16.24 7.59 -0.72
C ASN A 143 -16.75 6.71 0.45
N PHE A 144 -15.83 5.99 1.10
CA PHE A 144 -16.13 5.04 2.18
C PHE A 144 -16.98 3.84 1.72
N TYR A 145 -17.01 3.50 0.43
CA TYR A 145 -17.52 2.20 -0.02
C TYR A 145 -16.50 1.10 0.24
N ILE A 146 -15.21 1.43 0.24
CA ILE A 146 -14.13 0.47 0.37
C ILE A 146 -13.38 0.66 1.70
N ASN A 147 -13.08 -0.43 2.40
CA ASN A 147 -12.25 -0.47 3.59
C ASN A 147 -10.76 -0.51 3.19
N PRO A 148 -10.03 0.62 3.28
CA PRO A 148 -8.65 0.73 2.83
C PRO A 148 -7.69 -0.14 3.66
N PHE A 149 -8.05 -0.46 4.91
CA PHE A 149 -7.23 -1.33 5.77
C PHE A 149 -7.28 -2.78 5.29
N LEU A 150 -8.47 -3.26 4.89
CA LEU A 150 -8.63 -4.59 4.33
C LEU A 150 -8.01 -4.70 2.93
N VAL A 151 -8.15 -3.65 2.11
CA VAL A 151 -7.48 -3.55 0.81
C VAL A 151 -5.97 -3.59 0.95
N ALA A 152 -5.38 -2.76 1.82
CA ALA A 152 -3.95 -2.77 2.07
C ALA A 152 -3.46 -4.17 2.44
N ASN A 153 -4.15 -4.80 3.41
CA ASN A 153 -3.82 -6.14 3.90
C ASN A 153 -3.85 -7.21 2.79
N LYS A 154 -4.89 -7.16 1.96
CA LYS A 154 -5.08 -8.05 0.82
C LYS A 154 -3.99 -7.83 -0.22
N ASP A 155 -3.77 -6.59 -0.64
CA ASP A 155 -2.88 -6.26 -1.75
C ASP A 155 -1.42 -6.60 -1.44
N TYR A 156 -0.91 -6.20 -0.26
CA TYR A 156 0.47 -6.51 0.09
C TYR A 156 0.68 -8.03 0.25
N THR A 157 -0.30 -8.75 0.81
CA THR A 157 -0.19 -10.19 1.01
C THR A 157 -0.22 -10.94 -0.31
N ASN A 158 -1.11 -10.55 -1.22
CA ASN A 158 -1.20 -11.16 -2.55
C ASN A 158 0.06 -10.89 -3.37
N GLU A 159 0.57 -9.67 -3.36
CA GLU A 159 1.82 -9.34 -4.06
C GLU A 159 3.00 -10.12 -3.46
N THR A 160 3.12 -10.17 -2.14
CA THR A 160 4.16 -10.96 -1.46
C THR A 160 4.06 -12.45 -1.81
N ALA A 161 2.85 -13.00 -1.83
CA ALA A 161 2.61 -14.39 -2.21
C ALA A 161 2.98 -14.64 -3.67
N ALA A 162 2.66 -13.72 -4.58
CA ALA A 162 3.02 -13.79 -5.99
C ALA A 162 4.54 -13.77 -6.19
N TYR A 163 5.27 -12.87 -5.52
CA TYR A 163 6.74 -12.86 -5.58
C TYR A 163 7.35 -14.17 -5.07
N LYS A 164 6.81 -14.74 -3.99
CA LYS A 164 7.26 -16.05 -3.48
C LYS A 164 6.96 -17.19 -4.46
N ALA A 165 5.78 -17.19 -5.07
CA ALA A 165 5.37 -18.22 -6.04
C ALA A 165 6.16 -18.13 -7.36
N LEU A 166 6.61 -16.93 -7.73
CA LEU A 166 7.36 -16.66 -8.96
C LEU A 166 8.86 -16.45 -8.70
N TYR A 167 9.40 -17.06 -7.63
CA TYR A 167 10.78 -16.88 -7.19
C TYR A 167 11.80 -17.10 -8.32
N ASP A 168 11.62 -18.14 -9.13
CA ASP A 168 12.55 -18.50 -10.22
C ASP A 168 12.62 -17.46 -11.35
N PHE A 169 11.66 -16.53 -11.42
CA PHE A 169 11.60 -15.48 -12.44
C PHE A 169 12.18 -14.14 -11.96
N GLN A 170 12.51 -14.03 -10.67
CA GLN A 170 13.03 -12.80 -10.08
C GLN A 170 14.41 -12.44 -10.62
N GLY A 171 14.66 -11.15 -10.80
CA GLY A 171 15.91 -10.61 -11.33
C GLY A 171 16.07 -10.77 -12.85
N SER A 172 15.09 -11.37 -13.53
CA SER A 172 15.10 -11.54 -14.99
C SER A 172 13.80 -11.06 -15.64
N LYS A 173 12.68 -11.75 -15.37
CA LYS A 173 11.36 -11.45 -15.94
C LYS A 173 10.50 -10.60 -15.01
N ILE A 174 10.72 -10.72 -13.71
CA ILE A 174 10.10 -9.87 -12.70
C ILE A 174 11.17 -9.24 -11.80
N PRO A 175 10.86 -8.11 -11.14
CA PRO A 175 11.79 -7.46 -10.23
C PRO A 175 12.29 -8.39 -9.14
N GLN A 176 13.51 -8.15 -8.67
CA GLN A 176 14.05 -8.86 -7.51
C GLN A 176 13.29 -8.44 -6.25
N TYR A 177 12.73 -9.42 -5.54
CA TYR A 177 12.09 -9.20 -4.25
C TYR A 177 13.10 -9.36 -3.11
N TYR A 178 13.16 -8.39 -2.21
CA TYR A 178 14.12 -8.39 -1.10
C TYR A 178 13.47 -8.81 0.22
N MET A 179 12.37 -8.16 0.62
CA MET A 179 11.62 -8.50 1.84
C MET A 179 10.18 -7.99 1.82
N HIS A 180 9.34 -8.57 2.69
CA HIS A 180 8.05 -8.03 3.14
C HIS A 180 8.25 -7.46 4.53
N ASP A 181 7.75 -6.25 4.78
CA ASP A 181 8.09 -5.50 5.99
C ASP A 181 6.95 -4.62 6.51
N ARG A 182 7.10 -4.24 7.78
CA ARG A 182 6.38 -3.14 8.42
C ARG A 182 7.30 -1.95 8.51
N VAL A 183 6.76 -0.77 8.24
CA VAL A 183 7.51 0.47 8.35
C VAL A 183 7.41 1.04 9.75
N LEU A 184 8.57 1.33 10.33
CA LEU A 184 8.77 2.10 11.53
C LEU A 184 9.35 3.45 11.11
N TRP A 185 8.59 4.52 11.33
CA TRP A 185 9.09 5.87 11.09
C TRP A 185 10.00 6.31 12.23
N GLU A 186 11.14 6.92 11.89
CA GLU A 186 11.91 7.68 12.88
C GLU A 186 11.17 8.98 13.18
N ASP A 187 10.64 9.09 14.40
CA ASP A 187 10.02 10.32 14.92
C ASP A 187 11.10 11.40 15.04
N LYS A 188 11.25 12.24 14.00
CA LYS A 188 11.98 13.49 14.11
C LYS A 188 11.07 14.52 14.79
N ARG A 189 11.05 14.47 16.13
CA ARG A 189 10.63 15.62 16.95
C ARG A 189 11.57 16.80 16.75
#